data_AF-A0A357F4I0-F1
#
_entry.id   AF-A0A357F4I0-F1
#
_cell.length_a   1.000
_cell.length_b   1.000
_cell.length_c   1.000
_cell.angle_alpha   90.00
_cell.angle_beta   90.00
_cell.angle_gamma   90.00
#
_symmetry.space_group_name_H-M   'P 1'
#
loop_
_entity.id
_entity.type
_entity.pdbx_description
1 polymer ?
#
loop_
_entity_poly.entity_id
_entity_poly.type
_entity_poly.pdbx_seq_one_letter_code
_entity_poly.pdbx_strand_id
1 'polypeptide(L)'
;MSAIQHKFLTYFLSILFIFIFAAIGCSAQRSEEQALFSLREMSRDGKLPPESAVAEIESRFSGKPTGALAALLHARIKFENKDFMGAAAILNSSRFKKLTHLGDYALWLRGKALREAGR
;
A
#
# COMPACT_ATOMS: atom_id res chain seq x y z
N MET A 1 7.82 22.03 -52.11
CA MET A 1 8.63 21.96 -50.88
C MET A 1 7.86 22.32 -49.59
N SER A 2 6.52 22.24 -49.55
CA SER A 2 5.71 22.64 -48.37
C SER A 2 5.16 21.46 -47.54
N ALA A 3 4.94 20.28 -48.15
CA ALA A 3 4.33 19.13 -47.45
C ALA A 3 5.26 18.44 -46.42
N ILE A 4 6.59 18.59 -46.54
CA ILE A 4 7.57 17.94 -45.65
C ILE A 4 7.69 18.70 -44.32
N GLN A 5 7.58 20.04 -44.34
CA GLN A 5 7.62 20.86 -43.12
C GLN A 5 6.43 20.59 -42.19
N HIS A 6 5.23 20.40 -42.75
CA HIS A 6 4.04 20.09 -41.94
C HIS A 6 4.17 18.75 -41.22
N LYS A 7 4.71 17.72 -41.90
CA LYS A 7 4.95 16.40 -41.30
C LYS A 7 5.96 16.50 -40.15
N PHE A 8 7.05 17.23 -40.35
CA PHE A 8 8.07 17.43 -39.33
C PHE A 8 7.53 18.17 -38.09
N LEU A 9 6.71 19.21 -38.31
CA LEU A 9 6.04 19.96 -37.24
C LEU A 9 5.07 19.07 -36.45
N THR A 10 4.29 18.21 -37.11
CA THR A 10 3.39 17.26 -36.44
C THR A 10 4.14 16.17 -35.65
N TYR A 11 5.26 15.67 -36.16
CA TYR A 11 6.10 14.72 -35.42
C TYR A 11 6.70 15.37 -34.16
N PHE A 12 7.18 16.62 -34.28
CA PHE A 12 7.74 17.35 -33.16
C PHE A 12 6.69 17.62 -32.06
N LEU A 13 5.47 18.01 -32.44
CA LEU A 13 4.35 18.18 -31.51
C LEU A 13 3.94 16.87 -30.84
N SER A 14 3.97 15.76 -31.56
CA SER A 14 3.61 14.43 -31.02
C SER A 14 4.65 13.93 -30.02
N ILE A 15 5.94 14.12 -30.31
CA ILE A 15 7.04 13.74 -29.42
C ILE A 15 7.05 14.60 -28.16
N LEU A 16 6.79 15.91 -28.30
CA LEU A 16 6.64 16.83 -27.17
C LEU A 16 5.49 16.40 -26.25
N PHE A 17 4.37 15.97 -26.83
CA PHE A 17 3.22 15.49 -26.07
C PHE A 17 3.54 14.23 -25.26
N ILE A 18 4.27 13.27 -25.84
CA ILE A 18 4.69 12.04 -25.14
C ILE A 18 5.65 12.35 -23.98
N PHE A 19 6.55 13.33 -24.15
CA PHE A 19 7.49 13.73 -23.09
C PHE A 19 6.80 14.37 -21.87
N ILE A 20 5.72 15.13 -22.09
CA ILE A 20 4.97 15.78 -21.01
C ILE A 20 4.25 14.73 -20.14
N PHE A 21 3.70 13.66 -20.73
CA PHE A 21 3.04 12.60 -19.96
C PHE A 21 4.02 11.72 -19.17
N ALA A 22 5.25 11.51 -19.67
CA ALA A 22 6.25 10.70 -18.96
C ALA A 22 6.79 11.36 -17.69
N ALA A 23 6.83 12.70 -17.63
CA ALA A 23 7.35 13.44 -16.47
C ALA A 23 6.42 13.42 -15.24
N ILE A 24 5.11 13.20 -15.44
CA ILE A 24 4.11 13.21 -14.35
C ILE A 24 4.15 11.90 -13.54
N GLY A 25 4.69 10.82 -14.10
CA GLY A 25 4.72 9.49 -13.46
C GLY A 25 5.72 9.33 -12.31
N CYS A 26 6.70 10.23 -12.15
CA CYS A 26 7.78 10.05 -11.18
C CYS A 26 7.56 10.80 -9.85
N SER A 27 6.61 11.74 -9.78
CA SER A 27 6.38 12.57 -8.58
C SER A 27 5.40 11.97 -7.56
N ALA A 28 4.79 10.81 -7.86
CA ALA A 28 3.82 10.14 -6.98
C ALA A 28 4.45 9.12 -6.02
N GLN A 29 5.79 8.97 -6.03
CA GLN A 29 6.51 8.10 -5.11
C GLN A 29 6.60 8.78 -3.74
N ARG A 30 5.55 8.68 -2.91
CA ARG A 30 5.62 9.11 -1.50
C ARG A 30 6.81 8.43 -0.81
N SER A 31 7.55 9.19 0.00
CA SER A 31 8.64 8.62 0.77
C SER A 31 8.12 7.64 1.83
N GLU A 32 8.96 6.69 2.24
CA GLU A 32 8.61 5.72 3.27
C GLU A 32 8.24 6.39 4.60
N GLU A 33 8.96 7.44 4.99
CA GLU A 33 8.68 8.23 6.20
C GLU A 33 7.30 8.90 6.15
N GLN A 34 6.91 9.45 5.01
CA GLN A 34 5.59 10.06 4.84
C GLN A 34 4.48 9.01 4.94
N ALA A 35 4.69 7.81 4.41
CA ALA A 35 3.73 6.71 4.52
C ALA A 35 3.60 6.21 5.96
N LEU A 36 4.70 6.08 6.71
CA LEU A 36 4.68 5.75 8.13
C LEU A 36 3.95 6.80 8.96
N PHE A 37 4.23 8.08 8.69
CA PHE A 37 3.55 9.19 9.36
C PHE A 37 2.04 9.13 9.11
N SER A 38 1.64 8.93 7.85
CA SER A 38 0.23 8.79 7.47
C SER A 38 -0.44 7.60 8.14
N LEU A 39 0.21 6.42 8.20
CA LEU A 39 -0.31 5.25 8.92
C LEU A 39 -0.51 5.54 10.41
N ARG A 40 0.42 6.24 11.05
CA ARG A 40 0.33 6.61 12.47
C ARG A 40 -0.82 7.57 12.71
N GLU A 41 -0.95 8.62 11.91
CA GLU A 41 -2.06 9.58 12.02
C GLU A 41 -3.40 8.89 11.79
N MET A 42 -3.50 8.02 10.78
CA MET A 42 -4.72 7.23 10.53
C MET A 42 -5.09 6.28 11.67
N SER A 43 -4.11 5.80 12.43
CA SER A 43 -4.32 4.86 13.55
C SER A 43 -4.47 5.56 14.91
N ARG A 44 -4.22 6.88 14.98
CA ARG A 44 -4.05 7.64 16.23
C ARG A 44 -5.32 7.72 17.06
N ASP A 45 -6.46 7.94 16.43
CA ASP A 45 -7.73 8.17 17.11
C ASP A 45 -8.48 6.86 17.42
N GLY A 46 -7.86 5.70 17.15
CA GLY A 46 -8.52 4.39 17.28
C GLY A 46 -9.62 4.14 16.25
N LYS A 47 -9.91 5.10 15.37
CA LYS A 47 -10.77 4.92 14.20
C LYS A 47 -10.03 4.10 13.16
N LEU A 48 -10.72 3.12 12.58
CA LEU A 48 -10.17 2.31 11.52
C LEU A 48 -10.16 3.13 10.22
N PRO A 49 -8.99 3.34 9.59
CA PRO A 49 -8.95 3.95 8.27
C PRO A 49 -9.60 3.02 7.23
N PRO A 50 -9.98 3.57 6.07
CA PRO A 50 -10.52 2.76 4.99
C PRO A 50 -9.52 1.68 4.55
N GLU A 51 -10.02 0.46 4.36
CA GLU A 51 -9.22 -0.72 3.98
C GLU A 51 -8.39 -0.47 2.72
N SER A 52 -8.97 0.21 1.73
CA SER A 52 -8.31 0.55 0.47
C SER A 52 -7.07 1.43 0.66
N ALA A 53 -7.11 2.40 1.58
CA ALA A 53 -5.95 3.26 1.84
C ALA A 53 -4.80 2.48 2.47
N VAL A 54 -5.09 1.53 3.35
CA VAL A 54 -4.08 0.69 3.99
C VAL A 54 -3.52 -0.35 3.02
N ALA A 55 -4.39 -0.97 2.22
CA ALA A 55 -4.00 -1.93 1.18
C ALA A 55 -3.09 -1.30 0.11
N GLU A 56 -3.32 -0.03 -0.23
CA GLU A 56 -2.46 0.72 -1.14
C GLU A 56 -1.05 0.93 -0.55
N ILE A 57 -0.95 1.27 0.75
CA ILE A 57 0.36 1.42 1.42
C ILE A 57 1.06 0.06 1.55
N GLU A 58 0.31 -1.00 1.86
CA GLU A 58 0.85 -2.37 1.92
C GLU A 58 1.48 -2.78 0.59
N SER A 59 0.80 -2.53 -0.54
CA SER A 59 1.31 -2.92 -1.87
C SER A 59 2.51 -2.08 -2.29
N ARG A 60 2.45 -0.75 -2.10
CA ARG A 60 3.53 0.18 -2.44
C ARG A 60 4.82 -0.09 -1.65
N PHE A 61 4.71 -0.49 -0.38
CA PHE A 61 5.85 -0.73 0.51
C PHE A 61 6.08 -2.21 0.80
N SER A 62 5.74 -3.09 -0.15
CA SER A 62 5.98 -4.52 -0.01
C SER A 62 7.46 -4.83 0.29
N GLY A 63 7.72 -5.70 1.26
CA GLY A 63 9.08 -6.03 1.71
C GLY A 63 9.76 -4.98 2.60
N LYS A 64 9.08 -3.88 2.94
CA LYS A 64 9.58 -2.85 3.88
C LYS A 64 8.87 -2.93 5.24
N PRO A 65 9.48 -2.41 6.33
CA PRO A 65 8.82 -2.28 7.64
C PRO A 65 7.46 -1.60 7.54
N THR A 66 7.37 -0.54 6.74
CA THR A 66 6.13 0.22 6.51
C THR A 66 5.00 -0.62 5.93
N GLY A 67 5.30 -1.44 4.91
CA GLY A 67 4.32 -2.36 4.34
C GLY A 67 3.90 -3.46 5.32
N ALA A 68 4.81 -3.91 6.20
CA ALA A 68 4.47 -4.86 7.26
C ALA A 68 3.58 -4.22 8.34
N LEU A 69 3.78 -2.95 8.69
CA LEU A 69 2.88 -2.23 9.59
C LEU A 69 1.51 -1.96 8.95
N ALA A 70 1.49 -1.57 7.68
CA ALA A 70 0.25 -1.43 6.91
C ALA A 70 -0.53 -2.75 6.88
N ALA A 71 0.14 -3.86 6.58
CA ALA A 71 -0.47 -5.19 6.62
C ALA A 71 -1.04 -5.56 8.00
N LEU A 72 -0.36 -5.18 9.09
CA LEU A 72 -0.85 -5.44 10.44
C LEU A 72 -2.16 -4.68 10.70
N LEU A 73 -2.20 -3.41 10.29
CA LEU A 73 -3.39 -2.58 10.38
C LEU A 73 -4.51 -3.10 9.48
N HIS A 74 -4.19 -3.53 8.27
CA HIS A 74 -5.13 -4.14 7.33
C HIS A 74 -5.77 -5.41 7.92
N ALA A 75 -4.97 -6.29 8.53
CA ALA A 75 -5.49 -7.45 9.23
C ALA A 75 -6.41 -7.08 10.40
N ARG A 76 -6.08 -6.01 11.15
CA ARG A 76 -6.95 -5.49 12.22
C ARG A 76 -8.28 -4.99 11.64
N ILE A 77 -8.27 -4.23 10.54
CA ILE A 77 -9.49 -3.77 9.87
C ILE A 77 -10.38 -4.95 9.49
N LYS A 78 -9.80 -5.99 8.86
CA LYS A 78 -10.54 -7.21 8.52
C LYS A 78 -11.13 -7.89 9.76
N PHE A 79 -10.35 -7.99 10.84
CA PHE A 79 -10.80 -8.59 12.09
C PHE A 79 -12.01 -7.83 12.67
N GLU A 80 -11.95 -6.50 12.73
CA GLU A 80 -13.03 -5.66 13.25
C GLU A 80 -14.28 -5.69 12.33
N ASN A 81 -14.07 -5.87 11.02
CA ASN A 81 -15.13 -6.10 10.03
C ASN A 81 -15.68 -7.54 10.04
N LYS A 82 -15.29 -8.38 11.02
CA LYS A 82 -15.68 -9.81 11.14
C LYS A 82 -15.19 -10.71 10.00
N ASP A 83 -14.29 -10.22 9.14
CA ASP A 83 -13.55 -11.02 8.17
C ASP A 83 -12.35 -11.69 8.86
N PHE A 84 -12.65 -12.63 9.76
CA PHE A 84 -11.64 -13.31 10.57
C PHE A 84 -10.71 -14.18 9.72
N MET A 85 -11.24 -14.81 8.69
CA MET A 85 -10.47 -15.62 7.74
C MET A 85 -9.49 -14.75 6.93
N GLY A 86 -9.95 -13.60 6.42
CA GLY A 86 -9.09 -12.64 5.73
C GLY A 86 -8.02 -12.06 6.65
N ALA A 87 -8.36 -11.71 7.90
CA ALA A 87 -7.39 -11.27 8.90
C ALA A 87 -6.30 -12.35 9.15
N ALA A 88 -6.72 -13.60 9.40
CA ALA A 88 -5.80 -14.70 9.63
C ALA A 88 -4.90 -14.98 8.41
N ALA A 89 -5.42 -14.82 7.20
CA ALA A 89 -4.65 -14.98 5.96
C ALA A 89 -3.54 -13.93 5.83
N ILE A 90 -3.84 -12.65 6.07
CA ILE A 90 -2.84 -11.57 6.04
C ILE A 90 -1.75 -11.79 7.10
N LEU A 91 -2.14 -12.27 8.28
CA LEU A 91 -1.24 -12.51 9.42
C LEU A 91 -0.45 -13.82 9.29
N ASN A 92 -0.79 -14.71 8.35
CA ASN A 92 -0.03 -15.92 8.06
C ASN A 92 1.23 -15.61 7.23
N SER A 93 2.12 -14.79 7.77
CA SER A 93 3.35 -14.38 7.10
C SER A 93 4.50 -14.18 8.08
N SER A 94 5.71 -14.56 7.67
CA SER A 94 6.93 -14.30 8.45
C SER A 94 7.39 -12.83 8.39
N ARG A 95 6.77 -11.99 7.54
CA ARG A 95 7.18 -10.60 7.32
C ARG A 95 7.13 -9.75 8.58
N PHE A 96 6.17 -9.99 9.48
CA PHE A 96 6.04 -9.23 10.72
C PHE A 96 7.22 -9.46 11.65
N LYS A 97 7.66 -10.71 11.83
CA LYS A 97 8.84 -11.04 12.63
C LYS A 97 10.14 -10.52 12.02
N LYS A 98 10.23 -10.50 10.68
CA LYS A 98 11.45 -10.09 9.95
C LYS A 98 11.61 -8.59 9.82
N LEU A 99 10.50 -7.86 9.64
CA LEU A 99 10.50 -6.44 9.27
C LEU A 99 10.03 -5.53 10.41
N THR A 100 9.47 -6.08 11.50
CA THR A 100 8.97 -5.30 12.64
C THR A 100 9.25 -6.02 13.96
N HIS A 101 9.11 -5.30 15.08
CA HIS A 101 9.15 -5.89 16.43
C HIS A 101 7.78 -6.43 16.88
N LEU A 102 6.79 -6.48 15.98
CA LEU A 102 5.40 -6.86 16.29
C LEU A 102 5.06 -8.29 15.85
N GLY A 103 6.06 -9.15 15.68
CA GLY A 103 5.87 -10.55 15.30
C GLY A 103 4.96 -11.31 16.26
N ASP A 104 5.17 -11.15 17.57
CA ASP A 104 4.38 -11.84 18.60
C ASP A 104 2.94 -11.32 18.64
N TYR A 105 2.75 -10.01 18.45
CA TYR A 105 1.42 -9.42 18.35
C TYR A 105 0.67 -9.91 17.10
N ALA A 106 1.35 -10.01 15.95
CA ALA A 106 0.77 -10.56 14.74
C ALA A 106 0.36 -12.03 14.92
N LEU A 107 1.17 -12.82 15.62
CA LEU A 107 0.87 -14.21 15.96
C LEU A 107 -0.34 -14.31 16.91
N TRP A 108 -0.39 -13.49 17.95
CA TRP A 108 -1.51 -13.41 18.87
C TRP A 108 -2.81 -13.04 18.16
N LEU A 109 -2.79 -12.00 17.32
CA LEU A 109 -3.97 -11.55 16.57
C LEU A 109 -4.44 -12.62 15.58
N ARG A 110 -3.52 -13.35 14.95
CA ARG A 110 -3.84 -14.48 14.08
C ARG A 110 -4.55 -15.59 14.86
N GLY A 111 -4.01 -15.95 16.03
CA GLY A 111 -4.63 -16.95 16.90
C GLY A 111 -6.04 -16.53 17.30
N LYS A 112 -6.23 -15.26 17.68
CA LYS A 112 -7.56 -14.70 17.96
C LYS A 112 -8.49 -14.83 16.75
N ALA A 113 -8.04 -14.42 15.56
CA ALA A 113 -8.82 -14.52 14.33
C ALA A 113 -9.22 -15.95 13.97
N LEU A 114 -8.31 -16.92 14.12
CA LEU A 114 -8.62 -18.33 13.87
C LEU A 114 -9.69 -18.87 14.84
N ARG A 115 -9.59 -18.53 16.13
CA ARG A 115 -10.61 -18.93 17.11
C ARG A 115 -12.00 -18.37 16.78
N GLU A 116 -12.08 -17.07 16.45
CA GLU A 116 -13.35 -16.44 16.03
C GLU A 116 -13.88 -17.03 14.72
N ALA A 117 -13.00 -17.56 13.86
CA ALA A 117 -13.35 -18.29 12.66
C ALA A 117 -13.69 -19.79 12.90
N GLY A 118 -13.65 -20.27 14.15
CA GLY A 118 -13.94 -21.65 14.52
C GLY A 118 -12.82 -22.66 14.19
N ARG A 119 -11.56 -22.22 14.21
CA ARG A 119 -10.36 -23.04 13.94
C ARG A 119 -9.43 -23.15 15.13
#